data_AF-A0A7S4HIW1-F1
#
_entry.id   AF-A0A7S4HIW1-F1
#
_cell.length_a   1.000
_cell.length_b   1.000
_cell.length_c   1.000
_cell.angle_alpha   90.00
_cell.angle_beta   90.00
_cell.angle_gamma   90.00
#
_symmetry.space_group_name_H-M   'P 1'
#
loop_
_entity.id
_entity.type
_entity.pdbx_description
1 polymer ?
#
loop_
_entity_poly.entity_id
_entity_poly.type
_entity_poly.pdbx_seq_one_letter_code
_entity_poly.pdbx_strand_id
1 'polypeptide(L)'
;EDKEATEFQVKCSFLEIYKEAIRDLLCPGGSALRVRETPQKGVWVDGLSERFVSSMEEVMQLLETGEKFRACAFTQMNATSSRSHSLFTITFSQKSSDGTEKIGKLYLADLAGSEKVGKTGATGNTLKEAMKINQSLSALGNCINALSKASGKKKGHIPYRDSKLTHILKEALGGNSKTTLLIACSPHSSNVEETVSTLRFGQRAKSIKNKVTARIHRSVEELNAIILQLQK
;
A
#
# COMPACT_ATOMS: atom_id res chain seq x y z
N GLU A 1 -6.62 33.92 -24.29
CA GLU A 1 -6.21 33.14 -23.09
C GLU A 1 -6.00 31.71 -23.52
N ASP A 2 -4.79 31.37 -23.97
CA ASP A 2 -4.42 29.98 -24.22
C ASP A 2 -4.31 29.29 -22.86
N LYS A 3 -5.33 28.51 -22.49
CA LYS A 3 -5.17 27.51 -21.43
C LYS A 3 -4.19 26.49 -21.98
N GLU A 4 -2.95 26.55 -21.53
CA GLU A 4 -1.94 25.51 -21.77
C GLU A 4 -2.59 24.13 -21.62
N ALA A 5 -2.63 23.38 -22.73
CA ALA A 5 -3.30 22.09 -22.76
C ALA A 5 -2.62 21.16 -21.74
N THR A 6 -3.37 20.80 -20.70
CA THR A 6 -2.93 19.87 -19.67
C THR A 6 -3.59 18.53 -19.93
N GLU A 7 -2.78 17.50 -20.15
CA GLU A 7 -3.27 16.14 -20.35
C GLU A 7 -3.33 15.40 -19.01
N PHE A 8 -4.44 14.71 -18.75
CA PHE A 8 -4.61 13.87 -17.58
C PHE A 8 -4.72 12.42 -17.98
N GLN A 9 -4.03 11.55 -17.26
CA GLN A 9 -4.12 10.11 -17.43
C GLN A 9 -4.35 9.46 -16.06
N VAL A 10 -5.35 8.59 -15.98
CA VAL A 10 -5.66 7.83 -14.77
C VAL A 10 -5.49 6.34 -15.07
N LYS A 11 -4.81 5.64 -14.17
CA LYS A 11 -4.68 4.19 -14.21
C LYS A 11 -4.92 3.57 -12.85
N CYS A 12 -5.53 2.39 -12.85
CA CYS A 12 -5.84 1.64 -11.65
C CYS A 12 -5.10 0.30 -11.64
N SER A 13 -4.66 -0.13 -10.47
CA SER A 13 -4.20 -1.51 -10.23
C SER A 13 -4.84 -2.04 -8.96
N PHE A 14 -5.02 -3.36 -8.89
CA PHE A 14 -5.61 -3.99 -7.72
C PHE A 14 -4.87 -5.29 -7.43
N LEU A 15 -4.31 -5.38 -6.22
CA LEU A 15 -3.60 -6.57 -5.78
C LEU A 15 -4.17 -7.10 -4.48
N GLU A 16 -3.87 -8.37 -4.25
CA GLU A 16 -4.08 -9.05 -2.97
C GLU A 16 -2.74 -9.59 -2.45
N ILE A 17 -2.54 -9.51 -1.14
CA ILE A 17 -1.44 -10.17 -0.43
C ILE A 17 -2.04 -11.24 0.48
N TYR A 18 -1.76 -12.51 0.19
CA TYR A 18 -2.20 -13.65 0.99
C TYR A 18 -1.02 -14.58 1.24
N LYS A 19 -0.70 -14.84 2.52
CA LYS A 19 0.46 -15.66 2.93
C LYS A 19 1.78 -15.22 2.26
N GLU A 20 2.02 -13.91 2.18
CA GLU A 20 3.19 -13.29 1.52
C GLU A 20 3.30 -13.54 0.01
N ALA A 21 2.29 -14.13 -0.62
CA ALA A 21 2.15 -14.20 -2.07
C ALA A 21 1.28 -13.04 -2.56
N ILE A 22 1.69 -12.42 -3.67
CA ILE A 22 0.96 -11.32 -4.30
C ILE A 22 0.20 -11.86 -5.50
N ARG A 23 -1.09 -11.53 -5.59
CA ARG A 23 -1.95 -11.84 -6.73
C ARG A 23 -2.47 -10.56 -7.37
N ASP A 24 -2.57 -10.58 -8.69
CA ASP A 24 -3.24 -9.54 -9.46
C ASP A 24 -4.75 -9.83 -9.47
N LEU A 25 -5.56 -8.90 -8.97
CA LEU A 25 -7.02 -9.02 -8.94
C LEU A 25 -7.69 -8.54 -10.24
N LEU A 26 -6.95 -7.86 -11.13
CA LEU A 26 -7.43 -7.39 -12.44
C LEU A 26 -6.91 -8.25 -13.61
N CYS A 27 -5.99 -9.17 -13.34
CA CYS A 27 -5.47 -10.16 -14.29
C CYS A 27 -5.24 -11.52 -13.60
N PRO A 28 -6.32 -12.29 -13.33
CA PRO A 28 -6.21 -13.62 -12.75
C PRO A 28 -5.44 -14.58 -13.67
N GLY A 29 -4.64 -15.47 -13.08
CA GLY A 29 -3.83 -16.44 -13.83
C GLY A 29 -2.47 -15.91 -14.31
N GLY A 30 -2.10 -14.69 -13.91
CA GLY A 30 -0.76 -14.13 -14.14
C GLY A 30 0.37 -14.87 -13.42
N SER A 31 1.60 -14.52 -13.76
CA SER A 31 2.81 -15.07 -13.14
C SER A 31 3.01 -14.55 -11.71
N ALA A 32 3.93 -15.17 -10.96
CA ALA A 32 4.24 -14.76 -9.59
C ALA A 32 4.83 -13.34 -9.53
N LEU A 33 4.06 -12.43 -8.93
CA LEU A 33 4.42 -11.02 -8.78
C LEU A 33 5.51 -10.82 -7.71
N ARG A 34 6.38 -9.82 -7.92
CA ARG A 34 7.51 -9.54 -7.00
C ARG A 34 7.58 -8.06 -6.65
N VAL A 35 7.81 -7.76 -5.38
CA VAL A 35 8.10 -6.39 -4.93
C VAL A 35 9.55 -6.04 -5.29
N ARG A 36 9.73 -4.91 -5.97
CA ARG A 36 11.03 -4.33 -6.33
C ARG A 36 11.14 -2.93 -5.76
N GLU A 37 12.38 -2.48 -5.60
CA GLU A 37 12.69 -1.17 -5.05
C GLU A 37 13.95 -0.61 -5.71
N THR A 38 13.90 0.66 -6.13
CA THR A 38 15.09 1.42 -6.52
C THR A 38 15.01 2.83 -5.93
N PRO A 39 16.16 3.51 -5.72
CA PRO A 39 16.17 4.90 -5.27
C PRO A 39 15.35 5.84 -6.17
N GLN A 40 15.32 5.58 -7.48
CA GLN A 40 14.66 6.44 -8.47
C GLN A 40 13.15 6.18 -8.58
N LYS A 41 12.72 4.91 -8.61
CA LYS A 41 11.31 4.54 -8.83
C LYS A 41 10.52 4.39 -7.53
N GLY A 42 11.20 4.23 -6.40
CA GLY A 42 10.58 3.80 -5.15
C GLY A 42 10.21 2.31 -5.19
N VAL A 43 9.23 1.92 -4.39
CA VAL A 43 8.75 0.53 -4.32
C VAL A 43 7.64 0.31 -5.35
N TRP A 44 7.69 -0.80 -6.10
CA TRP A 44 6.62 -1.23 -7.01
C TRP A 44 6.48 -2.75 -7.04
N VAL A 45 5.37 -3.23 -7.59
CA VAL A 45 5.14 -4.66 -7.84
C VAL A 45 5.38 -4.92 -9.32
N ASP A 46 6.41 -5.71 -9.61
CA ASP A 46 6.80 -6.10 -10.96
C ASP A 46 5.81 -7.09 -11.55
N GLY A 47 5.33 -6.78 -12.77
CA GLY A 47 4.30 -7.56 -13.47
C GLY A 47 2.85 -7.28 -13.06
N LEU A 48 2.60 -6.36 -12.11
CA LEU A 48 1.24 -5.99 -11.73
C LEU A 48 0.56 -5.24 -12.87
N SER A 49 -0.64 -5.67 -13.26
CA SER A 49 -1.41 -5.00 -14.31
C SER A 49 -1.89 -3.62 -13.87
N GLU A 50 -1.82 -2.68 -14.82
CA GLU A 50 -2.39 -1.33 -14.68
C GLU A 50 -3.40 -1.14 -15.81
N ARG A 51 -4.62 -0.71 -15.47
CA ARG A 51 -5.71 -0.47 -16.42
C ARG A 51 -5.96 1.03 -16.52
N PHE A 52 -5.88 1.58 -17.74
CA PHE A 52 -6.30 2.96 -17.98
C PHE A 52 -7.80 3.08 -17.79
N VAL A 53 -8.22 4.20 -17.20
CA VAL A 53 -9.63 4.52 -16.97
C VAL A 53 -9.92 5.95 -17.39
N SER A 54 -11.11 6.17 -17.93
CA SER A 54 -11.59 7.46 -18.44
C SER A 54 -12.75 8.04 -17.64
N SER A 55 -13.35 7.26 -16.74
CA SER A 55 -14.52 7.64 -15.95
C SER A 55 -14.51 7.04 -14.54
N MET A 56 -15.34 7.59 -13.65
CA MET A 56 -15.53 7.04 -12.31
C MET A 56 -16.20 5.67 -12.36
N GLU A 57 -17.10 5.48 -13.32
CA GLU A 57 -17.80 4.23 -13.56
C GLU A 57 -16.81 3.10 -13.87
N GLU A 58 -15.80 3.36 -14.71
CA GLU A 58 -14.74 2.39 -15.00
C GLU A 58 -13.89 2.05 -13.76
N VAL A 59 -13.59 3.05 -12.91
CA VAL A 59 -12.90 2.83 -11.63
C VAL A 59 -13.70 1.88 -10.74
N MET A 60 -15.01 2.14 -10.60
CA MET A 60 -15.91 1.32 -9.79
C MET A 60 -16.05 -0.10 -10.35
N GLN A 61 -16.13 -0.25 -11.67
CA GLN A 61 -16.18 -1.56 -12.32
C GLN A 61 -14.91 -2.38 -12.06
N LEU A 62 -13.72 -1.77 -12.09
CA LEU A 62 -12.47 -2.45 -11.77
C LEU A 62 -12.43 -2.88 -10.30
N LEU A 63 -12.89 -2.02 -9.39
CA LEU A 63 -12.97 -2.33 -7.97
C LEU A 63 -13.91 -3.52 -7.71
N GLU A 64 -15.13 -3.49 -8.25
CA GLU A 64 -16.09 -4.59 -8.14
C GLU A 64 -15.57 -5.89 -8.76
N THR A 65 -14.92 -5.80 -9.91
CA THR A 65 -14.35 -6.97 -10.60
C THR A 65 -13.28 -7.63 -9.74
N GLY A 66 -12.36 -6.85 -9.19
CA GLY A 66 -11.31 -7.38 -8.33
C GLY A 66 -11.84 -7.96 -7.02
N GLU A 67 -12.86 -7.35 -6.41
CA GLU A 67 -13.52 -7.88 -5.21
C GLU A 67 -14.27 -9.19 -5.51
N LYS A 68 -14.92 -9.32 -6.67
CA LYS A 68 -15.52 -10.60 -7.11
C LYS A 68 -14.45 -11.69 -7.27
N PHE A 69 -13.31 -11.37 -7.89
CA PHE A 69 -12.22 -12.34 -8.02
C PHE A 69 -11.62 -12.74 -6.67
N ARG A 70 -11.42 -11.76 -5.77
CA ARG A 70 -11.03 -12.00 -4.39
C ARG A 70 -12.01 -12.97 -3.72
N ALA A 71 -13.31 -12.71 -3.80
CA ALA A 71 -14.36 -13.58 -3.25
C ALA A 71 -14.38 -15.01 -3.85
N CYS A 72 -14.29 -15.14 -5.18
CA CYS A 72 -14.31 -16.44 -5.87
C CYS A 72 -13.07 -17.29 -5.56
N ALA A 73 -11.90 -16.68 -5.39
CA ALA A 73 -10.70 -17.39 -4.94
C ALA A 73 -10.90 -18.02 -3.54
N PHE A 74 -11.86 -17.54 -2.75
CA PHE A 74 -12.15 -18.03 -1.40
C PHE A 74 -13.24 -19.10 -1.32
N THR A 75 -14.20 -19.14 -2.24
CA THR A 75 -15.27 -20.17 -2.20
C THR A 75 -14.75 -21.59 -2.48
N GLN A 76 -13.57 -21.72 -3.12
CA GLN A 76 -12.89 -23.01 -3.31
C GLN A 76 -12.05 -23.47 -2.10
N MET A 77 -11.75 -22.59 -1.12
CA MET A 77 -10.91 -22.92 0.05
C MET A 77 -11.23 -22.03 1.27
N ASN A 78 -12.33 -22.31 1.99
CA ASN A 78 -12.70 -21.72 3.30
C ASN A 78 -12.83 -20.18 3.36
N ALA A 79 -13.65 -19.67 4.28
CA ALA A 79 -13.86 -18.24 4.50
C ALA A 79 -12.55 -17.52 4.91
N THR A 80 -11.88 -16.89 3.93
CA THR A 80 -10.48 -16.41 4.02
C THR A 80 -10.34 -14.91 3.74
N SER A 81 -11.42 -14.18 3.44
CA SER A 81 -11.35 -12.73 3.18
C SER A 81 -10.80 -11.90 4.34
N SER A 82 -10.97 -12.37 5.59
CA SER A 82 -10.36 -11.77 6.78
C SER A 82 -8.85 -12.00 6.92
N ARG A 83 -8.25 -12.83 6.05
CA ARG A 83 -6.87 -13.31 6.17
C ARG A 83 -5.96 -12.84 5.04
N SER A 84 -6.46 -12.01 4.13
CA SER A 84 -5.66 -11.36 3.09
C SER A 84 -5.80 -9.85 3.14
N HIS A 85 -4.80 -9.17 2.61
CA HIS A 85 -4.82 -7.72 2.43
C HIS A 85 -5.13 -7.42 0.97
N SER A 86 -5.93 -6.41 0.69
CA SER A 86 -6.12 -5.90 -0.66
C SER A 86 -5.62 -4.46 -0.76
N LEU A 87 -5.10 -4.09 -1.93
CA LEU A 87 -4.58 -2.75 -2.19
C LEU A 87 -5.01 -2.31 -3.58
N PHE A 88 -6.01 -1.44 -3.63
CA PHE A 88 -6.43 -0.76 -4.84
C PHE A 88 -5.63 0.54 -4.97
N THR A 89 -4.92 0.72 -6.09
CA THR A 89 -4.08 1.90 -6.33
C THR A 89 -4.61 2.66 -7.53
N ILE A 90 -4.87 3.95 -7.35
CA ILE A 90 -5.20 4.87 -8.43
C ILE A 90 -3.99 5.77 -8.65
N THR A 91 -3.42 5.76 -9.85
CA THR A 91 -2.33 6.64 -10.24
C THR A 91 -2.86 7.70 -11.20
N PHE A 92 -2.62 8.95 -10.85
CA PHE A 92 -2.93 10.13 -11.65
C PHE A 92 -1.63 10.67 -12.24
N SER A 93 -1.59 10.86 -13.54
CA SER A 93 -0.55 11.64 -14.22
C SER A 93 -1.18 12.90 -14.80
N GLN A 94 -0.54 14.04 -14.55
CA GLN A 94 -0.86 15.32 -15.15
C GLN A 94 0.38 15.76 -15.93
N LYS A 95 0.25 15.87 -17.25
CA LYS A 95 1.31 16.35 -18.14
C LYS A 95 0.97 17.76 -18.61
N SER A 96 1.88 18.68 -18.32
CA SER A 96 1.82 20.07 -18.77
C SER A 96 2.38 20.19 -20.20
N SER A 97 2.03 21.28 -20.89
CA SER A 97 2.49 21.59 -22.25
C SER A 97 4.02 21.72 -22.37
N ASP A 98 4.69 22.13 -21.29
CA ASP A 98 6.15 22.22 -21.17
C ASP A 98 6.84 20.85 -21.03
N GLY A 99 6.08 19.75 -21.04
CA GLY A 99 6.58 18.40 -20.87
C GLY A 99 6.78 17.96 -19.41
N THR A 100 6.53 18.84 -18.44
CA THR A 100 6.58 18.50 -17.01
C THR A 100 5.42 17.57 -16.64
N GLU A 101 5.72 16.49 -15.92
CA GLU A 101 4.73 15.51 -15.49
C GLU A 101 4.65 15.44 -13.95
N LYS A 102 3.43 15.59 -13.40
CA LYS A 102 3.14 15.41 -11.98
C LYS A 102 2.43 14.08 -11.79
N ILE A 103 2.92 13.26 -10.85
CA ILE A 103 2.35 11.93 -10.59
C ILE A 103 1.81 11.87 -9.15
N GLY A 104 0.51 11.64 -9.02
CA GLY A 104 -0.17 11.33 -7.77
C GLY A 104 -0.51 9.84 -7.66
N LYS A 105 -0.42 9.26 -6.46
CA LYS A 105 -0.90 7.90 -6.20
C LYS A 105 -1.79 7.90 -4.97
N LEU A 106 -3.00 7.37 -5.12
CA LEU A 106 -3.91 7.07 -4.04
C LEU A 106 -3.91 5.57 -3.78
N TYR A 107 -3.66 5.19 -2.55
CA TYR A 107 -3.68 3.80 -2.09
C TYR A 107 -4.91 3.60 -1.20
N LEU A 108 -5.76 2.65 -1.56
CA LEU A 108 -6.88 2.18 -0.74
C LEU A 108 -6.53 0.77 -0.27
N ALA A 109 -6.10 0.65 0.99
CA ALA A 109 -5.66 -0.60 1.58
C ALA A 109 -6.72 -1.15 2.54
N ASP A 110 -7.22 -2.35 2.26
CA ASP A 110 -8.03 -3.14 3.19
C ASP A 110 -7.14 -4.24 3.79
N LEU A 111 -6.94 -4.18 5.11
CA LEU A 111 -5.99 -5.05 5.79
C LEU A 111 -6.70 -6.25 6.40
N ALA A 112 -6.00 -7.38 6.46
CA ALA A 112 -6.45 -8.57 7.18
C ALA A 112 -6.76 -8.26 8.66
N GLY A 113 -7.53 -9.15 9.28
CA GLY A 113 -7.91 -9.09 10.68
C GLY A 113 -6.70 -9.02 11.62
N SER A 114 -6.76 -8.11 12.59
CA SER A 114 -5.68 -7.86 13.56
C SER A 114 -5.70 -8.79 14.78
N GLU A 115 -6.67 -9.69 14.83
CA GLU A 115 -6.86 -10.60 15.94
C GLU A 115 -5.67 -11.54 16.16
N LYS A 116 -5.40 -11.84 17.44
CA LYS A 116 -4.34 -12.77 17.80
C LYS A 116 -4.71 -14.20 17.45
N VAL A 117 -3.78 -14.90 16.78
CA VAL A 117 -3.89 -16.33 16.44
C VAL A 117 -4.25 -17.19 17.65
N GLY A 118 -3.75 -16.85 18.84
CA GLY A 118 -4.00 -17.60 20.08
C GLY A 118 -5.48 -17.72 20.47
N LYS A 119 -6.36 -16.82 20.02
CA LYS A 119 -7.81 -16.91 20.27
C LYS A 119 -8.55 -17.78 19.26
N THR A 120 -7.89 -18.17 18.18
CA THR A 120 -8.53 -18.94 17.10
C THR A 120 -8.61 -20.45 17.39
N GLY A 121 -7.95 -20.92 18.46
CA GLY A 121 -7.86 -22.35 18.78
C GLY A 121 -7.09 -23.17 17.75
N ALA A 122 -6.39 -22.53 16.81
CA ALA A 122 -5.67 -23.19 15.74
C ALA A 122 -4.47 -24.00 16.27
N THR A 123 -4.38 -25.27 15.85
CA THR A 123 -3.28 -26.19 16.19
C THR A 123 -2.59 -26.71 14.92
N GLY A 124 -1.38 -27.28 15.07
CA GLY A 124 -0.67 -27.94 13.97
C GLY A 124 -0.43 -27.07 12.74
N ASN A 125 -0.85 -27.55 11.56
CA ASN A 125 -0.68 -26.84 10.29
C ASN A 125 -1.52 -25.55 10.21
N THR A 126 -2.70 -25.53 10.84
CA THR A 126 -3.58 -24.35 10.93
C THR A 126 -2.92 -23.23 11.74
N LEU A 127 -2.13 -23.57 12.77
CA LEU A 127 -1.35 -22.59 13.52
C LEU A 127 -0.24 -21.97 12.66
N LYS A 128 0.53 -22.80 11.94
CA LYS A 128 1.58 -22.31 11.01
C LYS A 128 0.99 -21.40 9.93
N GLU A 129 -0.21 -21.72 9.46
CA GLU A 129 -0.94 -20.92 8.50
C GLU A 129 -1.34 -19.55 9.09
N ALA A 130 -1.97 -19.54 10.25
CA ALA A 130 -2.40 -18.32 10.94
C ALA A 130 -1.20 -17.43 11.33
N MET A 131 -0.05 -18.02 11.67
CA MET A 131 1.19 -17.27 11.88
C MET A 131 1.66 -16.54 10.62
N LYS A 132 1.59 -17.18 9.45
CA LYS A 132 1.96 -16.53 8.17
C LYS A 132 1.00 -15.40 7.80
N ILE A 133 -0.28 -15.55 8.10
CA ILE A 133 -1.26 -14.48 7.88
C ILE A 133 -0.91 -13.26 8.75
N ASN A 134 -0.66 -13.50 10.04
CA ASN A 134 -0.35 -12.43 10.99
C ASN A 134 1.09 -11.90 10.87
N GLN A 135 1.94 -12.52 10.05
CA GLN A 135 3.30 -12.02 9.78
C GLN A 135 3.26 -10.58 9.27
N SER A 136 2.43 -10.32 8.27
CA SER A 136 2.26 -9.00 7.64
C SER A 136 1.85 -7.90 8.64
N LEU A 137 0.86 -8.16 9.50
CA LEU A 137 0.42 -7.23 10.53
C LEU A 137 1.42 -7.07 11.68
N SER A 138 2.13 -8.15 12.03
CA SER A 138 3.21 -8.09 13.01
C SER A 138 4.36 -7.24 12.50
N ALA A 139 4.76 -7.41 11.23
CA ALA A 139 5.75 -6.58 10.55
C ALA A 139 5.31 -5.11 10.49
N LEU A 140 4.03 -4.86 10.20
CA LEU A 140 3.46 -3.52 10.22
C LEU A 140 3.54 -2.88 11.61
N GLY A 141 3.19 -3.64 12.66
CA GLY A 141 3.34 -3.23 14.05
C GLY A 141 4.79 -2.91 14.44
N ASN A 142 5.75 -3.72 13.96
CA ASN A 142 7.18 -3.50 14.17
C ASN A 142 7.68 -2.24 13.47
N CYS A 143 7.27 -2.00 12.22
CA CYS A 143 7.59 -0.77 11.49
C CYS A 143 7.07 0.47 12.23
N ILE A 144 5.82 0.44 12.68
CA ILE A 144 5.20 1.55 13.42
C ILE A 144 5.92 1.80 14.75
N ASN A 145 6.26 0.73 15.49
CA ASN A 145 6.99 0.85 16.75
C ASN A 145 8.40 1.42 16.56
N ALA A 146 9.10 0.99 15.51
CA ALA A 146 10.42 1.52 15.17
C ALA A 146 10.33 2.99 14.76
N LEU A 147 9.33 3.36 13.94
CA LEU A 147 9.10 4.73 13.50
C LEU A 147 8.68 5.66 14.64
N SER A 148 7.84 5.20 15.57
CA SER A 148 7.39 6.01 16.72
C SER A 148 8.52 6.34 17.68
N LYS A 149 9.55 5.49 17.74
CA LYS A 149 10.76 5.69 18.56
C LYS A 149 11.85 6.47 17.83
N ALA A 150 11.77 6.59 16.51
CA ALA A 150 12.77 7.24 15.67
C ALA A 150 12.70 8.79 15.70
N SER A 151 11.87 9.38 16.57
CA SER A 151 11.82 10.82 16.83
C SER A 151 13.06 11.27 17.63
N GLY A 152 14.21 11.38 16.96
CA GLY A 152 15.47 11.84 17.58
C GLY A 152 16.70 11.71 16.68
N LYS A 153 17.90 11.94 17.23
CA LYS A 153 19.20 11.95 16.51
C LYS A 153 19.68 10.58 15.97
N LYS A 154 19.04 9.47 16.33
CA LYS A 154 19.37 8.13 15.80
C LYS A 154 18.13 7.48 15.18
N LYS A 155 18.06 7.52 13.84
CA LYS A 155 17.10 6.72 13.09
C LYS A 155 17.61 5.27 13.07
N GLY A 156 16.98 4.40 13.85
CA GLY A 156 17.21 2.96 13.77
C GLY A 156 16.76 2.39 12.43
N HIS A 157 17.18 1.15 12.13
CA HIS A 157 16.66 0.40 10.99
C HIS A 157 15.15 0.18 11.14
N ILE A 158 14.38 0.48 10.08
CA ILE A 158 12.94 0.18 10.01
C ILE A 158 12.76 -1.09 9.16
N PRO A 159 12.12 -2.14 9.69
CA PRO A 159 12.09 -3.47 9.07
C PRO A 159 11.01 -3.60 7.98
N TYR A 160 10.99 -2.70 6.98
CA TYR A 160 9.98 -2.74 5.92
C TYR A 160 9.99 -4.04 5.10
N ARG A 161 11.11 -4.78 5.10
CA ARG A 161 11.30 -6.00 4.30
C ARG A 161 10.76 -7.27 4.98
N ASP A 162 10.31 -7.18 6.23
CA ASP A 162 9.78 -8.32 6.98
C ASP A 162 8.44 -8.85 6.42
N SER A 163 7.75 -8.03 5.61
CA SER A 163 6.60 -8.46 4.82
C SER A 163 6.47 -7.70 3.50
N LYS A 164 5.80 -8.29 2.51
CA LYS A 164 5.45 -7.63 1.26
C LYS A 164 4.55 -6.42 1.48
N LEU A 165 3.63 -6.50 2.45
CA LEU A 165 2.74 -5.41 2.83
C LEU A 165 3.53 -4.18 3.27
N THR A 166 4.42 -4.33 4.25
CA THR A 166 5.23 -3.22 4.78
C THR A 166 6.21 -2.68 3.74
N HIS A 167 6.67 -3.52 2.81
CA HIS A 167 7.55 -3.08 1.74
C HIS A 167 6.80 -2.19 0.77
N ILE A 168 5.61 -2.62 0.32
CA ILE A 168 4.74 -1.84 -0.57
C ILE A 168 4.28 -0.54 0.10
N LEU A 169 3.90 -0.58 1.37
CA LEU A 169 3.44 0.57 2.14
C LEU A 169 4.57 1.43 2.73
N LYS A 170 5.83 1.19 2.34
CA LYS A 170 6.99 1.92 2.87
C LYS A 170 6.83 3.44 2.73
N GLU A 171 6.30 3.94 1.62
CA GLU A 171 6.07 5.38 1.43
C GLU A 171 5.01 5.94 2.38
N ALA A 172 3.99 5.15 2.72
CA ALA A 172 2.93 5.52 3.66
C ALA A 172 3.41 5.62 5.12
N LEU A 173 4.49 4.92 5.47
CA LEU A 173 4.98 4.80 6.83
C LEU A 173 6.33 5.50 6.98
N GLY A 174 6.33 6.82 7.18
CA GLY A 174 7.55 7.63 7.36
C GLY A 174 8.21 8.11 6.06
N GLY A 175 7.56 7.90 4.91
CA GLY A 175 8.04 8.28 3.58
C GLY A 175 7.31 9.47 2.95
N ASN A 176 7.25 9.48 1.62
CA ASN A 176 6.59 10.51 0.82
C ASN A 176 5.12 10.15 0.54
N SER A 177 4.26 10.27 1.54
CA SER A 177 2.83 10.01 1.40
C SER A 177 2.02 10.80 2.42
N LYS A 178 0.84 11.29 2.02
CA LYS A 178 -0.20 11.71 2.96
C LYS A 178 -0.96 10.47 3.36
N THR A 179 -0.88 10.10 4.63
CA THR A 179 -1.39 8.81 5.10
C THR A 179 -2.46 9.01 6.17
N THR A 180 -3.63 8.43 5.91
CA THR A 180 -4.74 8.33 6.87
C THR A 180 -4.85 6.87 7.29
N LEU A 181 -4.86 6.62 8.59
CA LEU A 181 -5.12 5.31 9.15
C LEU A 181 -6.52 5.30 9.77
N LEU A 182 -7.39 4.43 9.28
CA LEU A 182 -8.68 4.14 9.88
C LEU A 182 -8.54 2.92 10.78
N ILE A 183 -8.89 3.06 12.06
CA ILE A 183 -8.90 1.94 13.01
C ILE A 183 -10.34 1.55 13.32
N ALA A 184 -10.71 0.32 12.98
CA ALA A 184 -12.02 -0.25 13.28
C ALA A 184 -11.96 -0.99 14.63
N CYS A 185 -12.84 -0.62 15.56
CA CYS A 185 -12.90 -1.20 16.91
C CYS A 185 -14.31 -1.71 17.21
N SER A 186 -14.40 -2.83 17.92
CA SER A 186 -15.68 -3.34 18.40
C SER A 186 -15.99 -2.78 19.79
N PRO A 187 -17.23 -2.32 20.05
CA PRO A 187 -17.65 -1.90 21.39
C PRO A 187 -18.02 -3.08 22.30
N HIS A 188 -18.07 -4.31 21.78
CA HIS A 188 -18.53 -5.47 22.52
C HIS A 188 -17.53 -5.91 23.59
N SER A 189 -18.03 -6.29 24.77
CA SER A 189 -17.21 -6.63 25.94
C SER A 189 -16.23 -7.79 25.69
N SER A 190 -16.63 -8.77 24.87
CA SER A 190 -15.76 -9.89 24.46
C SER A 190 -14.53 -9.47 23.66
N ASN A 191 -14.53 -8.26 23.08
CA ASN A 191 -13.48 -7.76 22.18
C ASN A 191 -12.60 -6.70 22.82
N VAL A 192 -12.76 -6.40 24.11
CA VAL A 192 -12.06 -5.31 24.81
C VAL A 192 -10.54 -5.38 24.61
N GLU A 193 -9.94 -6.57 24.73
CA GLU A 193 -8.49 -6.74 24.57
C GLU A 193 -8.00 -6.37 23.17
N GLU A 194 -8.73 -6.77 22.12
CA GLU A 194 -8.38 -6.46 20.73
C GLU A 194 -8.62 -4.97 20.45
N THR A 195 -9.73 -4.41 20.92
CA THR A 195 -10.02 -2.97 20.83
C THR A 195 -8.92 -2.13 21.49
N VAL A 196 -8.46 -2.50 22.69
CA VAL A 196 -7.35 -1.81 23.37
C VAL A 196 -6.04 -1.96 22.58
N SER A 197 -5.77 -3.13 22.01
CA SER A 197 -4.60 -3.36 21.15
C SER A 197 -4.61 -2.44 19.93
N THR A 198 -5.74 -2.37 19.23
CA THR A 198 -5.95 -1.52 18.04
C THR A 198 -5.85 -0.03 18.37
N LEU A 199 -6.43 0.43 19.48
CA LEU A 199 -6.30 1.81 19.92
C LEU A 199 -4.85 2.19 20.24
N ARG A 200 -4.11 1.32 20.93
CA ARG A 200 -2.68 1.52 21.22
C ARG A 200 -1.85 1.53 19.94
N PHE A 201 -2.20 0.70 18.95
CA PHE A 201 -1.58 0.73 17.63
C PHE A 201 -1.80 2.07 16.94
N GLY A 202 -3.05 2.57 16.91
CA GLY A 202 -3.39 3.88 16.35
C GLY A 202 -2.66 5.02 17.06
N GLN A 203 -2.55 4.98 18.39
CA GLN A 203 -1.80 5.97 19.17
C GLN A 203 -0.31 6.03 18.76
N ARG A 204 0.34 4.88 18.55
CA ARG A 204 1.72 4.84 18.05
C ARG A 204 1.80 5.37 16.62
N ALA A 205 0.92 4.93 15.74
CA ALA A 205 0.88 5.36 14.34
C ALA A 205 0.72 6.89 14.21
N LYS A 206 -0.11 7.51 15.07
CA LYS A 206 -0.31 8.97 15.12
C LYS A 206 0.98 9.78 15.34
N SER A 207 1.99 9.18 15.98
CA SER A 207 3.27 9.85 16.24
C SER A 207 4.20 9.90 15.02
N ILE A 208 3.94 9.09 13.99
CA ILE A 208 4.78 8.99 12.79
C ILE A 208 4.68 10.29 11.99
N LYS A 209 5.83 10.77 11.50
CA LYS A 209 5.93 11.96 10.65
C LYS A 209 6.41 11.58 9.26
N ASN A 210 5.56 11.79 8.27
CA ASN A 210 5.89 11.63 6.85
C ASN A 210 6.53 12.92 6.32
N LYS A 211 7.38 12.77 5.29
CA LYS A 211 7.99 13.89 4.56
C LYS A 211 7.38 13.95 3.17
N VAL A 212 6.34 14.76 3.03
CA VAL A 212 5.54 14.81 1.81
C VAL A 212 6.08 15.86 0.85
N THR A 213 6.32 15.46 -0.39
CA THR A 213 6.76 16.30 -1.51
C THR A 213 6.01 15.89 -2.78
N ALA A 214 5.66 16.86 -3.63
CA ALA A 214 5.08 16.55 -4.94
C ALA A 214 6.07 15.73 -5.78
N ARG A 215 5.59 14.65 -6.42
CA ARG A 215 6.40 13.84 -7.35
C ARG A 215 6.29 14.47 -8.74
N ILE A 216 7.36 15.11 -9.16
CA ILE A 216 7.46 15.86 -10.42
C ILE A 216 8.59 15.26 -11.25
N HIS A 217 8.27 14.85 -12.46
CA HIS A 217 9.21 14.53 -13.52
C HIS A 217 9.37 15.77 -14.38
N ARG A 218 10.55 16.39 -14.31
CA ARG A 218 10.88 17.59 -15.07
C ARG A 218 11.09 17.26 -16.54
N SER A 219 10.81 18.22 -17.41
CA SER A 219 11.11 18.11 -18.83
C SER A 219 12.63 17.99 -19.06
N VAL A 220 13.00 17.52 -20.26
CA VAL A 220 14.42 17.37 -20.63
C VAL A 220 15.09 18.73 -20.67
N GLU A 221 14.37 19.75 -21.15
CA GLU A 221 14.78 21.14 -21.23
C GLU A 221 15.09 21.71 -19.83
N GLU A 222 14.20 21.50 -18.86
CA GLU A 222 14.43 21.93 -17.46
C GLU A 222 15.62 21.22 -16.83
N LEU A 223 15.76 19.90 -17.06
CA LEU A 223 16.89 19.14 -16.53
C LEU A 223 18.22 19.63 -17.11
N ASN A 224 18.26 19.91 -18.42
CA ASN A 224 19.45 20.47 -19.07
C ASN A 224 19.80 21.86 -18.52
N ALA A 225 18.81 22.72 -18.28
CA ALA A 225 19.03 24.03 -17.68
C ALA A 225 19.62 23.93 -16.25
N ILE A 226 19.13 22.98 -15.43
CA ILE A 226 19.67 22.71 -14.09
C ILE A 226 21.12 22.20 -14.17
N ILE A 227 21.42 21.29 -15.10
CA ILE A 227 22.78 20.78 -15.29
C ILE A 227 23.74 21.93 -15.63
N LEU A 228 23.35 22.82 -16.54
CA LEU A 228 24.15 23.99 -16.93
C LEU A 228 24.38 24.96 -15.77
N GLN A 229 23.41 25.13 -14.86
CA GLN A 229 23.59 25.97 -13.66
C GLN A 229 24.56 25.34 -12.65
N LEU A 230 24.53 24.01 -12.49
CA LEU A 230 25.39 23.29 -11.54
C LEU A 230 26.84 23.14 -12.02
N GLN A 231 27.10 23.38 -13.31
CA GLN A 231 28.45 23.37 -13.91
C GLN A 231 29.17 24.72 -13.80
N LYS A 232 28.50 25.77 -13.30
CA LYS A 232 29.10 27.07 -12.98
C LYS A 232 29.52 27.12 -11.52
#